data_AF-A0A3D9B246-F1
#
_entry.id   AF-A0A3D9B246-F1
#
_cell.length_a   1.000
_cell.length_b   1.000
_cell.length_c   1.000
_cell.angle_alpha   90.00
_cell.angle_beta   90.00
_cell.angle_gamma   90.00
#
_symmetry.space_group_name_H-M   'P 1'
#
loop_
_entity.id
_entity.type
_entity.pdbx_description
1 polymer ?
#
loop_
_entity_poly.entity_id
_entity_poly.type
_entity_poly.pdbx_seq_one_letter_code
_entity_poly.pdbx_strand_id
1 'polypeptide(L)'
;MTAFIVKNNSEKPISFTAGVIKMSQAFGAQEINNSFTVKPHDSLIVRQTYFKKDSENPQKWFSKFDISPEEGIEMNDPNLSENWKKSSKDNVPTYTFTINK
;
A
#
# COMPACT_ATOMS: atom_id res chain seq x y z
N MET A 1 -8.23 -12.47 6.93
CA MET A 1 -7.39 -11.26 7.10
C MET A 1 -6.81 -10.91 5.74
N THR A 2 -6.56 -9.64 5.45
CA THR A 2 -5.97 -9.17 4.19
C THR A 2 -4.80 -8.26 4.50
N ALA A 3 -3.68 -8.46 3.81
CA ALA A 3 -2.47 -7.67 3.96
C ALA A 3 -2.19 -6.88 2.69
N PHE A 4 -1.67 -5.67 2.86
CA PHE A 4 -1.18 -4.81 1.80
C PHE A 4 0.31 -4.61 2.02
N ILE A 5 1.08 -5.00 1.01
CA ILE A 5 2.54 -4.94 1.02
C ILE A 5 2.98 -3.94 -0.03
N VAL A 6 3.99 -3.17 0.32
CA VAL A 6 4.68 -2.27 -0.61
C VAL A 6 6.12 -2.74 -0.74
N LYS A 7 6.55 -2.94 -1.98
CA LYS A 7 7.86 -3.50 -2.33
C LYS A 7 8.70 -2.46 -3.07
N ASN A 8 9.99 -2.40 -2.75
CA ASN A 8 10.99 -1.62 -3.45
C ASN A 8 11.99 -2.57 -4.12
N ASN A 9 12.18 -2.44 -5.43
CA ASN A 9 13.17 -3.20 -6.20
C ASN A 9 14.39 -2.36 -6.59
N SER A 10 14.42 -1.08 -6.20
CA SER A 10 15.53 -0.17 -6.54
C SER A 10 16.69 -0.29 -5.55
N GLU A 11 17.82 0.31 -5.93
CA GLU A 11 19.03 0.41 -5.09
C GLU A 11 18.94 1.51 -4.03
N LYS A 12 17.90 2.36 -4.07
CA LYS A 12 17.71 3.48 -3.14
C LYS A 12 16.51 3.23 -2.23
N PRO A 13 16.52 3.70 -0.97
CA PRO A 13 15.31 3.70 -0.17
C PRO A 13 14.26 4.62 -0.81
N ILE A 14 13.00 4.20 -0.78
CA ILE A 14 11.89 5.04 -1.28
C ILE A 14 10.91 5.27 -0.13
N SER A 15 10.56 6.54 0.08
CA SER A 15 9.58 6.95 1.08
C SER A 15 8.24 7.27 0.43
N PHE A 16 7.16 7.01 1.15
CA PHE A 16 5.82 7.39 0.73
C PHE A 16 4.90 7.60 1.94
N THR A 17 3.78 8.28 1.72
CA THR A 17 2.73 8.44 2.72
C THR A 17 1.45 7.77 2.23
N ALA A 18 0.88 6.89 3.04
CA ALA A 18 -0.39 6.24 2.77
C ALA A 18 -1.47 6.66 3.77
N GLY A 19 -2.59 7.12 3.24
CA GLY A 19 -3.79 7.50 3.98
C GLY A 19 -4.81 6.39 4.03
N VAL A 20 -5.43 6.19 5.19
CA VAL A 20 -6.50 5.22 5.39
C VAL A 20 -7.66 5.84 6.15
N ILE A 21 -8.89 5.58 5.70
CA ILE A 21 -10.08 5.92 6.47
C ILE A 21 -10.27 4.89 7.59
N LYS A 22 -10.32 5.37 8.84
CA LYS A 22 -10.73 4.59 10.01
C LYS A 22 -12.03 5.16 10.58
N MET A 23 -12.94 4.27 10.97
CA MET A 23 -14.18 4.65 11.63
C MET A 23 -13.97 4.72 13.13
N SER A 24 -14.05 5.92 13.69
CA SER A 24 -14.08 6.17 15.13
C SER A 24 -15.52 6.21 15.62
N GLN A 25 -15.81 5.61 16.78
CA GLN A 25 -17.13 5.69 17.40
C GLN A 25 -17.47 7.10 17.90
N ALA A 26 -16.46 7.89 18.27
CA ALA A 26 -16.66 9.23 18.81
C ALA A 26 -16.63 10.34 17.73
N PHE A 27 -15.86 10.15 16.66
CA PHE A 27 -15.56 11.19 15.67
C PHE A 27 -15.93 10.80 14.23
N GLY A 28 -16.58 9.65 14.03
CA GLY A 28 -16.95 9.17 12.70
C GLY A 28 -15.75 8.77 11.84
N ALA A 29 -15.89 8.93 10.52
CA ALA A 29 -14.83 8.63 9.56
C ALA A 29 -13.67 9.63 9.68
N GLN A 30 -12.46 9.12 9.92
CA GLN A 30 -11.25 9.92 10.05
C GLN A 30 -10.18 9.38 9.11
N GLU A 31 -9.51 10.28 8.40
CA GLU A 31 -8.34 9.93 7.59
C GLU A 31 -7.09 9.90 8.46
N ILE A 32 -6.34 8.80 8.40
CA ILE A 32 -5.07 8.63 9.10
C ILE A 32 -3.98 8.42 8.07
N ASN A 33 -3.03 9.35 8.04
CA ASN A 33 -1.85 9.29 7.18
C ASN A 33 -0.68 8.70 7.95
N ASN A 34 -0.02 7.70 7.37
CA ASN A 34 1.21 7.13 7.90
C ASN A 34 2.31 7.22 6.85
N SER A 35 3.49 7.65 7.26
CA SER A 35 4.66 7.71 6.40
C SER A 35 5.51 6.46 6.59
N PHE A 36 6.04 5.95 5.48
CA PHE A 36 6.81 4.73 5.41
C PHE A 36 8.06 4.95 4.57
N THR A 37 9.11 4.19 4.87
CA THR A 37 10.32 4.10 4.05
C THR A 37 10.61 2.63 3.79
N VAL A 38 10.67 2.24 2.52
CA VAL A 38 11.02 0.87 2.11
C VAL A 38 12.48 0.86 1.68
N LYS A 39 13.28 0.05 2.36
CA LYS A 39 14.70 -0.11 2.06
C LYS A 39 14.90 -0.68 0.65
N PRO A 40 16.11 -0.50 0.07
CA PRO A 40 16.47 -1.16 -1.19
C PRO A 40 16.19 -2.66 -1.13
N HIS A 41 15.61 -3.20 -2.21
CA HIS A 41 15.29 -4.63 -2.35
C HIS A 41 14.42 -5.26 -1.24
N ASP A 42 13.66 -4.44 -0.52
CA ASP A 42 12.85 -4.88 0.62
C ASP A 42 11.34 -4.68 0.39
N SER A 43 10.52 -5.19 1.32
CA SER A 43 9.08 -5.01 1.32
C SER A 43 8.54 -4.79 2.73
N LEU A 44 7.51 -3.96 2.86
CA LEU A 44 6.88 -3.62 4.13
C LEU A 44 5.37 -3.84 4.07
N ILE A 45 4.80 -4.36 5.15
CA ILE A 45 3.35 -4.40 5.34
C ILE A 45 2.89 -3.01 5.78
N VAL A 46 2.04 -2.38 4.97
CA VAL A 46 1.55 -1.01 5.22
C VAL A 46 0.14 -0.98 5.80
N ARG A 47 -0.60 -2.08 5.62
CA ARG A 47 -1.94 -2.25 6.16
C ARG A 47 -2.28 -3.72 6.35
N GLN A 48 -2.95 -4.02 7.46
CA GLN A 48 -3.64 -5.29 7.67
C GLN A 48 -5.07 -5.01 8.12
N THR A 49 -6.03 -5.77 7.60
CA THR A 49 -7.45 -5.60 7.93
C THR A 49 -8.22 -6.92 7.78
N TYR A 50 -9.33 -7.06 8.50
CA TYR A 50 -10.28 -8.14 8.24
C TYR A 50 -11.08 -7.81 6.97
N PHE A 51 -11.14 -8.76 6.04
CA PHE A 51 -11.66 -8.56 4.69
C PHE A 51 -13.17 -8.27 4.72
N LYS A 52 -13.61 -7.32 3.89
CA LYS A 52 -15.01 -7.20 3.45
C LYS A 52 -15.13 -7.88 2.09
N LYS A 53 -16.13 -8.75 1.95
CA LYS A 53 -16.35 -9.68 0.84
C LYS A 53 -16.26 -9.05 -0.58
N ASP A 54 -16.52 -7.75 -0.70
CA ASP A 54 -16.69 -7.05 -1.99
C ASP A 54 -15.57 -6.05 -2.33
N SER A 55 -14.43 -6.12 -1.63
CA SER A 55 -13.35 -5.13 -1.80
C SER A 55 -12.22 -5.67 -2.67
N GLU A 56 -12.53 -5.98 -3.93
CA GLU A 56 -11.58 -6.56 -4.91
C GLU A 56 -10.56 -5.54 -5.45
N ASN A 57 -10.71 -4.26 -5.13
CA ASN A 57 -9.90 -3.15 -5.66
C ASN A 57 -8.86 -2.67 -4.63
N PRO A 58 -7.61 -3.19 -4.64
CA PRO A 58 -6.58 -2.84 -3.66
C PRO A 58 -6.27 -1.34 -3.60
N GLN A 59 -6.29 -0.65 -4.73
CA GLN A 59 -6.06 0.79 -4.85
C GLN A 59 -7.08 1.64 -4.08
N LYS A 60 -8.32 1.15 -3.89
CA LYS A 60 -9.38 1.88 -3.18
C LYS A 60 -9.31 1.75 -1.66
N TRP A 61 -8.38 0.95 -1.14
CA TRP A 61 -8.18 0.79 0.30
C TRP A 61 -7.37 1.91 0.94
N PHE A 62 -6.76 2.76 0.13
CA PHE A 62 -6.03 3.92 0.58
C PHE A 62 -6.78 5.17 0.09
N SER A 63 -7.03 6.12 1.00
CA SER A 63 -7.58 7.42 0.63
C SER A 63 -6.53 8.30 -0.04
N LYS A 64 -5.27 8.00 0.23
CA LYS A 64 -4.10 8.72 -0.24
C LYS A 64 -2.91 7.79 -0.40
N PHE A 65 -2.10 7.99 -1.42
CA PHE A 65 -0.84 7.27 -1.59
C PHE A 65 0.16 8.15 -2.35
N ASP A 66 0.95 8.92 -1.60
CA ASP A 66 1.92 9.89 -2.13
C ASP A 66 3.33 9.32 -2.04
N ILE A 67 3.94 9.01 -3.18
CA ILE A 67 5.32 8.52 -3.26
C ILE A 67 6.25 9.73 -3.36
N SER A 68 7.29 9.76 -2.53
CA SER A 68 8.37 10.73 -2.67
C SER A 68 9.20 10.36 -3.90
N PRO A 69 9.27 11.22 -4.93
CA PRO A 69 10.03 10.90 -6.14
C PRO A 69 11.53 10.85 -5.80
N GLU A 70 12.21 9.84 -6.34
CA GLU A 70 13.65 9.67 -6.21
C GLU A 70 14.30 9.81 -7.59
N GLU A 71 15.39 10.56 -7.67
CA GLU A 71 16.05 10.85 -8.95
C GLU A 71 16.57 9.55 -9.60
N GLY A 72 16.19 9.35 -10.86
CA GLY A 72 16.60 8.21 -11.68
C GLY A 72 15.78 6.93 -11.47
N ILE A 73 14.67 6.97 -10.72
CA ILE A 73 13.78 5.82 -10.51
C ILE A 73 12.41 6.11 -11.12
N GLU A 74 11.97 5.26 -12.04
CA GLU A 74 10.61 5.31 -12.58
C GLU A 74 9.63 4.67 -11.59
N MET A 75 8.71 5.49 -11.07
CA MET A 75 7.72 5.07 -10.08
C MET A 75 6.46 4.54 -10.77
N ASN A 76 5.89 3.47 -10.22
CA ASN A 76 4.56 2.99 -10.59
C ASN A 76 3.48 3.84 -9.92
N ASP A 77 2.32 3.92 -10.56
CA ASP A 77 1.16 4.62 -10.00
C ASP A 77 0.37 3.68 -9.06
N PRO A 78 0.24 4.01 -7.76
CA PRO A 78 -0.51 3.20 -6.79
C PRO A 78 -2.02 3.20 -7.04
N ASN A 79 -2.55 4.12 -7.86
CA ASN A 79 -3.97 4.22 -8.18
C ASN A 79 -4.39 3.25 -9.32
N LEU A 80 -3.42 2.65 -10.02
CA LEU A 80 -3.70 1.69 -11.07
C LEU A 80 -3.74 0.27 -10.49
N SER A 81 -4.88 -0.42 -10.66
CA SER A 81 -5.07 -1.78 -10.14
C SER A 81 -4.07 -2.79 -10.71
N GLU A 82 -3.58 -2.58 -11.92
CA GLU A 82 -2.59 -3.45 -12.57
C GLU A 82 -1.24 -3.49 -11.85
N ASN A 83 -0.90 -2.43 -11.11
CA ASN A 83 0.33 -2.36 -10.32
C ASN A 83 0.22 -3.12 -8.99
N TRP A 84 -0.97 -3.64 -8.66
CA TRP A 84 -1.21 -4.45 -7.48
C TRP A 84 -1.32 -5.93 -7.84
N LYS A 85 -0.34 -6.72 -7.40
CA LYS A 85 -0.36 -8.17 -7.57
C LYS A 85 -1.06 -8.82 -6.39
N LYS A 86 -2.17 -9.51 -6.67
CA LYS A 86 -2.86 -10.34 -5.69
C LYS A 86 -2.15 -11.69 -5.56
N SER A 87 -1.90 -12.10 -4.32
CA SER A 87 -1.41 -13.42 -3.96
C SER A 87 -2.19 -13.93 -2.75
N SER A 88 -2.11 -15.23 -2.48
CA SER A 88 -2.68 -15.85 -1.28
C SER A 88 -1.58 -16.65 -0.61
N LYS A 89 -1.21 -16.26 0.60
CA LYS A 89 -0.30 -17.03 1.46
C LYS A 89 -1.07 -17.46 2.69
N ASP A 90 -1.09 -18.74 3.01
CA ASP A 90 -1.79 -19.28 4.20
C ASP A 90 -3.27 -18.87 4.31
N ASN A 91 -4.00 -18.86 3.19
CA ASN A 91 -5.39 -18.39 3.08
C ASN A 91 -5.62 -16.91 3.44
N VAL A 92 -4.55 -16.09 3.48
CA VAL A 92 -4.60 -14.64 3.66
C VAL A 92 -4.41 -13.96 2.30
N PRO A 93 -5.45 -13.33 1.72
CA PRO A 93 -5.29 -12.48 0.55
C PRO A 93 -4.26 -11.38 0.82
N THR A 94 -3.24 -11.31 -0.02
CA THR A 94 -2.14 -10.35 0.10
C THR A 94 -2.01 -9.60 -1.21
N TYR A 95 -2.09 -8.28 -1.15
CA TYR A 95 -1.91 -7.39 -2.30
C TYR A 95 -0.56 -6.72 -2.20
N THR A 96 0.29 -6.92 -3.21
CA THR A 96 1.63 -6.34 -3.26
C THR A 96 1.70 -5.28 -4.34
N PHE A 97 2.04 -4.06 -3.97
CA PHE A 97 2.38 -2.96 -4.86
C PHE A 97 3.89 -2.82 -4.94
N THR A 98 4.47 -2.85 -6.14
CA THR A 98 5.89 -2.55 -6.34
C THR A 98 6.03 -1.07 -6.68
N ILE A 99 6.75 -0.32 -5.86
CA ILE A 99 6.86 1.15 -5.96
C ILE A 99 7.49 1.58 -7.29
N ASN A 100 8.47 0.82 -7.77
CA ASN A 100 9.23 1.14 -8.97
C ASN A 100 9.15 0.03 -10.03
N LYS A 101 9.44 0.40 -11.27
CA LYS A 101 9.68 -0.58 -12.35
C LYS A 101 11.04 -1.24 -12.23
#